data_AF-G6FYR5-F1
#
_entry.id   AF-G6FYR5-F1
#
_cell.length_a   1.000
_cell.length_b   1.000
_cell.length_c   1.000
_cell.angle_alpha   90.00
_cell.angle_beta   90.00
_cell.angle_gamma   90.00
#
_symmetry.space_group_name_H-M   'P 1'
#
loop_
_entity.id
_entity.type
_entity.pdbx_description
1 polymer ?
#
loop_
_entity_poly.entity_id
_entity_poly.type
_entity_poly.pdbx_seq_one_letter_code
_entity_poly.pdbx_strand_id
1 'polypeptide(L)'
;MLTLSHYRFKQFLKHKAFETNKVVIDVNEAYTSKTVSWTGEIIHNLGGAKFIKSPTDGRVMPRDLNGARGIFLRALVDTPSLCECIC
;
A
#
# COMPACT_ATOMS: atom_id res chain seq x y z
N MET A 1 0.10 16.58 -5.47
CA MET A 1 0.93 15.96 -4.40
C MET A 1 1.64 16.97 -3.48
N LEU A 2 1.92 18.22 -3.89
CA LEU A 2 2.74 19.15 -3.08
C LEU A 2 2.02 19.78 -1.87
N THR A 3 0.69 19.76 -1.82
CA THR A 3 -0.10 20.43 -0.75
C THR A 3 -0.44 19.53 0.43
N LEU A 4 -0.33 18.19 0.28
CA LEU A 4 -0.81 17.22 1.27
C LEU A 4 0.19 16.97 2.41
N SER A 5 1.36 17.60 2.40
CA SER A 5 2.37 17.50 3.48
C SER A 5 2.73 16.05 3.88
N HIS A 6 2.71 15.09 2.94
CA HIS A 6 2.94 13.66 3.20
C HIS A 6 4.22 13.39 3.99
N TYR A 7 5.31 14.10 3.66
CA TYR A 7 6.58 13.96 4.37
C TYR A 7 6.45 14.31 5.85
N ARG A 8 5.78 15.44 6.17
CA ARG A 8 5.55 15.87 7.56
C ARG A 8 4.70 14.84 8.31
N PHE A 9 3.65 14.31 7.69
CA PHE A 9 2.83 13.25 8.29
C PHE A 9 3.65 11.99 8.57
N LYS A 10 4.49 11.57 7.62
CA LYS A 10 5.40 10.43 7.77
C LYS A 10 6.36 10.61 8.95
N GLN A 11 6.99 11.78 9.10
CA GLN A 11 7.86 12.06 10.25
C GLN A 11 7.11 12.00 11.58
N PHE A 12 5.91 12.58 11.62
CA PHE A 12 5.06 12.52 12.81
C PHE A 12 4.67 11.07 13.17
N LEU A 13 4.33 10.25 12.18
CA LEU A 13 3.98 8.84 12.39
C LEU A 13 5.16 8.05 12.98
N LYS A 14 6.38 8.26 12.46
CA LYS A 14 7.60 7.63 12.99
C LYS A 14 7.88 8.04 14.44
N HIS A 15 7.68 9.32 14.77
CA HIS A 15 7.82 9.80 16.14
C HIS A 15 6.81 9.13 17.09
N LYS A 16 5.54 9.02 16.69
CA LYS A 16 4.52 8.33 17.48
C LYS A 16 4.78 6.83 17.64
N ALA A 17 5.32 6.19 16.61
CA ALA A 17 5.72 4.80 16.71
C ALA A 17 6.87 4.61 17.72
N PHE A 18 7.86 5.50 17.71
CA PHE A 18 8.91 5.51 18.72
C PHE A 18 8.36 5.67 20.15
N GLU A 19 7.47 6.63 20.38
CA GLU A 19 6.82 6.83 21.70
C GLU A 19 6.05 5.60 22.20
N THR A 20 5.53 4.78 21.28
CA THR A 20 4.63 3.64 21.59
C THR A 20 5.30 2.28 21.40
N ASN A 21 6.62 2.25 21.20
CA ASN A 21 7.41 1.05 20.91
C ASN A 21 6.84 0.24 19.74
N LYS A 22 6.47 0.93 18.66
CA LYS A 22 6.00 0.36 17.38
C LYS A 22 7.03 0.60 16.29
N VAL A 23 6.95 -0.21 15.24
CA VAL A 23 7.81 -0.10 14.05
C VAL A 23 7.01 0.46 12.89
N VAL A 24 7.59 1.45 12.19
CA VAL A 24 7.06 1.98 10.93
C VAL A 24 8.06 1.65 9.84
N ILE A 25 7.58 0.96 8.81
CA ILE A 25 8.39 0.49 7.68
C ILE A 25 8.06 1.35 6.47
N ASP A 26 9.10 1.87 5.84
CA ASP A 26 8.97 2.60 4.58
C ASP A 26 8.96 1.61 3.42
N VAL A 27 7.86 1.58 2.68
CA VAL A 27 7.65 0.63 1.58
C VAL A 27 7.55 1.38 0.26
N ASN A 28 8.05 0.79 -0.82
CA ASN A 28 7.90 1.35 -2.15
C ASN A 28 6.44 1.28 -2.61
N GLU A 29 5.85 2.44 -2.92
CA GLU A 29 4.46 2.57 -3.34
C GLU A 29 4.23 2.42 -4.86
N ALA A 30 5.29 2.16 -5.64
CA ALA A 30 5.22 2.03 -7.09
C ALA A 30 4.15 1.00 -7.51
N TYR A 31 3.27 1.40 -8.42
CA TYR A 31 2.19 0.60 -9.01
C TYR A 31 1.14 0.05 -8.03
N THR A 32 1.19 0.36 -6.73
CA THR A 32 0.29 -0.22 -5.71
C THR A 32 -1.18 0.16 -5.91
N SER A 33 -1.46 1.37 -6.40
CA SER A 33 -2.82 1.80 -6.72
C SER A 33 -3.38 1.15 -7.99
N LYS A 34 -2.50 0.80 -8.95
CA LYS A 34 -2.86 0.29 -10.29
C LYS A 34 -2.88 -1.23 -10.37
N THR A 35 -2.17 -1.92 -9.49
CA THR A 35 -2.08 -3.38 -9.49
C THR A 35 -3.23 -3.95 -8.69
N VAL A 36 -4.00 -4.86 -9.27
CA VAL A 36 -5.06 -5.56 -8.55
C VAL A 36 -4.43 -6.47 -7.50
N SER A 37 -4.68 -6.19 -6.23
CA SER A 37 -3.98 -6.82 -5.10
C SER A 37 -4.34 -8.28 -4.82
N TRP A 38 -5.23 -8.89 -5.62
CA TRP A 38 -5.60 -10.31 -5.51
C TRP A 38 -5.28 -11.13 -6.77
N THR A 39 -5.23 -10.53 -7.95
CA THR A 39 -4.89 -11.20 -9.22
C THR A 39 -3.52 -10.80 -9.78
N GLY A 40 -2.98 -9.65 -9.38
CA GLY A 40 -1.67 -9.14 -9.82
C GLY A 40 -1.69 -8.38 -11.15
N GLU A 41 -2.84 -8.24 -11.81
CA GLU A 41 -2.93 -7.53 -13.09
C GLU A 41 -2.81 -6.00 -12.94
N ILE A 42 -2.22 -5.32 -13.92
CA ILE A 42 -2.00 -3.87 -13.88
C ILE A 42 -3.06 -3.15 -14.70
N ILE A 43 -3.76 -2.21 -14.05
CA ILE A 43 -4.73 -1.32 -14.71
C ILE A 43 -4.00 -0.08 -15.23
N HIS A 44 -3.71 -0.06 -16.53
CA HIS A 44 -2.96 1.04 -17.17
C HIS A 44 -3.69 2.39 -17.08
N ASN A 45 -5.02 2.40 -17.28
CA ASN A 45 -5.84 3.61 -17.40
C ASN A 45 -6.70 3.90 -16.14
N LEU A 46 -6.15 3.67 -14.95
CA LEU A 46 -6.91 3.86 -13.69
C LEU A 46 -7.20 5.35 -13.38
N GLY A 47 -6.25 6.25 -13.67
CA GLY A 47 -6.39 7.68 -13.41
C GLY A 47 -6.84 8.00 -11.97
N GLY A 48 -7.85 8.85 -11.84
CA GLY A 48 -8.46 9.25 -10.56
C GLY A 48 -9.60 8.35 -10.07
N ALA A 49 -9.80 7.16 -10.67
CA ALA A 49 -10.91 6.28 -10.30
C ALA A 49 -10.89 5.92 -8.80
N LYS A 50 -12.08 5.90 -8.19
CA LYS A 50 -12.26 5.55 -6.76
C LYS A 50 -12.28 4.05 -6.51
N PHE A 51 -12.49 3.26 -7.56
CA PHE A 51 -12.59 1.82 -7.50
C PHE A 51 -11.63 1.20 -8.52
N ILE A 52 -11.06 0.05 -8.17
CA ILE A 52 -10.35 -0.82 -9.08
C ILE A 52 -11.25 -1.99 -9.43
N LYS A 53 -11.37 -2.32 -10.71
CA LYS A 53 -12.10 -3.49 -11.21
C LYS A 53 -11.11 -4.40 -11.90
N SER A 54 -11.13 -5.68 -11.55
CA SER A 54 -10.36 -6.71 -12.24
C SER A 54 -10.93 -6.97 -13.64
N PRO A 55 -10.11 -6.89 -14.69
CA PRO A 55 -10.46 -7.40 -16.01
C PRO A 55 -10.67 -8.91 -16.04
N THR A 56 -9.92 -9.66 -15.22
CA THR A 56 -9.94 -11.14 -15.22
C THR A 56 -11.19 -11.71 -14.57
N ASP A 57 -11.57 -11.25 -13.38
CA ASP A 57 -12.66 -11.84 -12.59
C ASP A 57 -13.85 -10.89 -12.37
N GLY A 58 -13.75 -9.65 -12.84
CA GLY A 58 -14.80 -8.64 -12.74
C GLY A 58 -15.04 -8.08 -11.34
N ARG A 59 -14.31 -8.55 -10.31
CA ARG A 59 -14.46 -8.07 -8.93
C ARG A 59 -14.02 -6.63 -8.81
N VAL A 60 -14.64 -5.91 -7.87
CA VAL A 60 -14.43 -4.48 -7.65
C VAL A 60 -14.04 -4.24 -6.20
N MET A 61 -13.07 -3.34 -5.98
CA MET A 61 -12.65 -2.92 -4.64
C MET A 61 -12.38 -1.41 -4.61
N PRO A 62 -12.61 -0.73 -3.47
CA PRO A 62 -12.14 0.65 -3.31
C PRO A 62 -10.64 0.74 -3.57
N ARG A 63 -10.21 1.72 -4.37
CA ARG A 63 -8.81 1.88 -4.78
C ARG A 63 -7.88 2.04 -3.58
N ASP A 64 -8.31 2.80 -2.58
CA ASP A 64 -7.48 3.08 -1.41
C ASP A 64 -7.26 1.81 -0.56
N LEU A 65 -8.29 0.94 -0.47
CA LEU A 65 -8.17 -0.38 0.17
C LEU A 65 -7.23 -1.31 -0.62
N ASN A 66 -7.30 -1.26 -1.96
CA ASN A 66 -6.38 -2.00 -2.84
C ASN A 66 -4.93 -1.53 -2.68
N GLY A 67 -4.71 -0.22 -2.67
CA GLY A 67 -3.39 0.36 -2.44
C GLY A 67 -2.82 -0.05 -1.08
N ALA A 68 -3.61 0.04 0.00
CA ALA A 68 -3.18 -0.37 1.34
C ALA A 68 -2.80 -1.86 1.39
N ARG A 69 -3.61 -2.74 0.78
CA ARG A 69 -3.30 -4.16 0.67
C ARG A 69 -2.05 -4.41 -0.18
N GLY A 70 -1.87 -3.71 -1.29
CA GLY A 70 -0.68 -3.80 -2.13
C GLY A 70 0.61 -3.40 -1.40
N ILE A 71 0.56 -2.33 -0.59
CA ILE A 71 1.68 -1.92 0.27
C ILE A 71 2.01 -3.00 1.28
N PHE A 72 1.00 -3.59 1.93
CA PHE A 72 1.21 -4.67 2.89
C PHE A 72 1.88 -5.89 2.24
N LEU A 73 1.37 -6.34 1.08
CA LEU A 73 1.97 -7.45 0.33
C LEU A 73 3.40 -7.15 -0.09
N ARG A 74 3.69 -5.92 -0.54
CA ARG A 74 5.05 -5.48 -0.88
C ARG A 74 5.97 -5.54 0.33
N ALA A 75 5.51 -5.09 1.50
CA ALA A 75 6.30 -5.12 2.73
C ALA A 75 6.74 -6.53 3.11
N LEU A 76 5.83 -7.52 2.98
CA LEU A 76 6.13 -8.92 3.27
C LEU A 76 7.18 -9.51 2.32
N VAL A 77 7.14 -9.12 1.04
CA VAL A 77 8.09 -9.61 0.04
C VAL A 77 9.45 -8.93 0.16
N ASP A 78 9.46 -7.61 0.34
CA ASP A 78 10.70 -6.82 0.39
C ASP A 78 11.39 -6.93 1.76
N THR A 79 10.68 -7.37 2.81
CA THR A 79 11.23 -7.55 4.16
C THR A 79 10.98 -8.98 4.67
N PRO A 80 11.79 -9.96 4.22
CA PRO A 80 11.58 -11.38 4.55
C PRO A 80 11.57 -11.67 6.06
N SER A 81 12.29 -10.88 6.86
CA SER A 81 12.30 -11.01 8.32
C SER A 81 10.94 -10.76 8.98
N LEU A 82 9.99 -10.10 8.30
CA LEU A 82 8.61 -9.98 8.80
C LEU A 82 7.81 -11.28 8.66
N CYS A 83 8.17 -12.16 7.71
CA CYS A 83 7.49 -13.45 7.57
C CYS A 83 7.71 -14.34 8.80
N GLU A 84 8.86 -14.24 9.46
CA GLU A 84 9.16 -15.02 10.67
C GLU A 84 8.33 -14.59 11.89
N CYS A 85 7.81 -13.35 11.92
CA CYS A 85 7.03 -12.82 13.03
C CYS A 85 5.50 -13.06 12.92
N ILE A 86 5.02 -13.60 11.80
CA ILE A 86 3.58 -13.79 11.51
C ILE A 86 3.16 -15.27 11.67
N CYS A 87 4.11 -16.16 11.99
CA CYS A 87 3.85 -17.57 12.31
C CYS A 87 3.62 -17.79 13.81
#